data_AF-A0AAU5LB56-F1
#
_entry.id   AF-A0AAU5LB56-F1
#
_cell.length_a   1.000
_cell.length_b   1.000
_cell.length_c   1.000
_cell.angle_alpha   90.00
_cell.angle_beta   90.00
_cell.angle_gamma   90.00
#
_symmetry.space_group_name_H-M   'P 1'
#
loop_
_entity.id
_entity.type
_entity.pdbx_description
1 polymer ?
#
loop_
_entity_poly.entity_id
_entity_poly.type
_entity_poly.pdbx_seq_one_letter_code
_entity_poly.pdbx_strand_id
1 'polypeptide(L)'
;MVVALAVIAGGAYVVVGDDGGGAGHGDVTADSKGYTLVAPESVDAYKKSGPASAPGELNAEQKNEAAGVGVNNAQAVSGIYNAASTDPGDPAKVGGKRLIFDGLYGDIPDPATALDNYFANITKKGLKGDGKARGLKLERLGEPRAVKPDGFEGALMKCQDVKVTSDKNADTPKGGPAEFQFPVCAWSDYSTLGGANVVELAQAMNGGKGVSQEEVAALTAELYKTARRKA
;
A
#
# COMPACT_ATOMS: atom_id res chain seq x y z
N MET A 1 28.32 37.28 23.08
CA MET A 1 27.30 38.09 22.38
C MET A 1 27.02 37.41 21.04
N VAL A 2 25.73 37.21 20.73
CA VAL A 2 25.14 36.82 19.44
C VAL A 2 25.22 35.35 18.97
N VAL A 3 24.03 34.76 18.94
CA VAL A 3 23.56 33.60 18.16
C VAL A 3 23.13 34.07 16.77
N ALA A 4 23.43 33.34 15.69
CA ALA A 4 22.67 33.29 14.41
C ALA A 4 23.31 32.23 13.49
N LEU A 5 22.66 31.09 13.19
CA LEU A 5 21.58 30.84 12.20
C LEU A 5 22.03 30.90 10.72
N ALA A 6 22.03 29.69 10.13
CA ALA A 6 21.56 29.26 8.79
C ALA A 6 22.06 29.97 7.52
N VAL A 7 22.68 29.18 6.63
CA VAL A 7 22.26 29.05 5.21
C VAL A 7 22.57 27.63 4.73
N ILE A 8 21.54 26.79 4.54
CA ILE A 8 21.64 25.64 3.62
C ILE A 8 21.23 26.19 2.26
N ALA A 9 22.23 26.51 1.44
CA ALA A 9 22.04 26.93 0.05
C ALA A 9 21.98 25.69 -0.84
N GLY A 10 21.09 25.76 -1.83
CA GLY A 10 20.62 24.64 -2.64
C GLY A 10 21.72 23.86 -3.37
N GLY A 11 21.56 22.54 -3.36
CA GLY A 11 22.13 21.66 -4.36
C GLY A 11 21.03 21.26 -5.34
N ALA A 12 21.00 21.89 -6.51
CA ALA A 12 20.31 21.35 -7.66
C ALA A 12 21.04 20.07 -8.07
N TYR A 13 20.43 18.91 -7.83
CA TYR A 13 20.88 17.66 -8.41
C TYR A 13 20.02 17.37 -9.62
N VAL A 14 20.52 17.80 -10.78
CA VAL A 14 20.03 17.35 -12.08
C VAL A 14 20.66 15.98 -12.33
N VAL A 15 19.86 14.92 -12.27
CA VAL A 15 20.20 13.62 -12.89
C VAL A 15 19.33 13.46 -14.12
N VAL A 16 20.01 13.46 -15.26
CA VAL A 16 19.48 13.01 -16.55
C VAL A 16 19.84 11.54 -16.71
N GLY A 17 18.83 10.70 -16.99
CA GLY A 17 18.98 9.41 -17.69
C GLY A 17 19.02 8.14 -16.82
N ASP A 18 17.85 7.49 -16.68
CA ASP A 18 17.53 6.10 -17.06
C ASP A 18 16.39 5.53 -16.18
N ASP A 19 15.18 5.44 -16.76
CA ASP A 19 14.03 4.57 -16.43
C ASP A 19 13.55 4.37 -14.98
N GLY A 20 13.76 5.35 -14.10
CA GLY A 20 13.20 5.29 -12.74
C GLY A 20 13.22 6.64 -12.04
N GLY A 21 12.39 7.59 -12.51
CA GLY A 21 12.26 8.93 -11.93
C GLY A 21 11.97 8.86 -10.43
N GLY A 22 12.99 9.12 -9.59
CA GLY A 22 12.85 9.11 -8.14
C GLY A 22 11.93 10.23 -7.69
N ALA A 23 10.73 9.88 -7.24
CA ALA A 23 9.81 10.82 -6.60
C ALA A 23 10.48 11.37 -5.32
N GLY A 24 10.79 12.66 -5.34
CA GLY A 24 11.55 13.33 -4.28
C GLY A 24 10.65 14.08 -3.31
N HIS A 25 11.18 14.46 -2.14
CA HIS A 25 10.44 15.20 -1.12
C HIS A 25 9.77 16.48 -1.64
N GLY A 26 10.34 17.12 -2.67
CA GLY A 26 9.79 18.33 -3.30
C GLY A 26 8.50 18.12 -4.10
N ASP A 27 8.13 16.87 -4.40
CA ASP A 27 6.90 16.54 -5.12
C ASP A 27 5.68 16.43 -4.17
N VAL A 28 5.89 16.49 -2.86
CA VAL A 28 4.83 16.45 -1.84
C VAL A 28 4.42 17.86 -1.46
N THR A 29 3.13 18.16 -1.57
CA THR A 29 2.61 19.48 -1.22
C THR A 29 2.52 19.65 0.29
N ALA A 30 2.95 20.79 0.83
CA ALA A 30 2.81 21.09 2.27
C ALA A 30 1.33 21.06 2.75
N ASP A 31 0.39 21.31 1.84
CA ASP A 31 -1.05 21.22 2.07
C ASP A 31 -1.54 19.81 2.34
N SER A 32 -0.68 18.78 2.20
CA SER A 32 -1.03 17.39 2.53
C SER A 32 -1.01 17.10 4.03
N LYS A 33 -0.66 18.08 4.88
CA LYS A 33 -0.67 17.97 6.34
C LYS A 33 -2.08 18.02 6.93
N GLY A 34 -2.26 17.38 8.08
CA GLY A 34 -3.52 17.40 8.84
C GLY A 34 -4.61 16.52 8.23
N TYR A 35 -4.23 15.47 7.50
CA TYR A 35 -5.19 14.51 6.96
C TYR A 35 -5.25 13.25 7.81
N THR A 36 -6.46 12.70 7.93
CA THR A 36 -6.73 11.35 8.44
C THR A 36 -7.15 10.43 7.30
N LEU A 37 -7.25 9.14 7.59
CA LEU A 37 -7.74 8.14 6.65
C LEU A 37 -9.01 7.46 7.16
N VAL A 38 -9.94 7.23 6.23
CA VAL A 38 -11.13 6.39 6.41
C VAL A 38 -11.15 5.30 5.33
N ALA A 39 -11.85 4.19 5.58
CA ALA A 39 -12.13 3.22 4.51
C ALA A 39 -13.41 3.67 3.77
N PRO A 40 -13.35 4.12 2.49
CA PRO A 40 -14.54 4.50 1.73
C PRO A 40 -15.49 3.31 1.52
N GLU A 41 -16.77 3.53 1.18
CA GLU A 41 -17.72 2.42 0.93
C GLU A 41 -17.45 1.67 -0.38
N SER A 42 -16.78 2.33 -1.33
CA SER A 42 -16.37 1.75 -2.60
C SER A 42 -15.11 2.42 -3.13
N VAL A 43 -14.38 1.69 -3.96
CA VAL A 43 -13.24 2.18 -4.72
C VAL A 43 -13.49 1.76 -6.16
N ASP A 44 -13.88 2.72 -7.01
CA ASP A 44 -14.36 2.43 -8.37
C ASP A 44 -15.43 1.31 -8.37
N ALA A 45 -15.23 0.24 -9.14
CA ALA A 45 -16.13 -0.91 -9.22
C ALA A 45 -16.08 -1.86 -8.00
N TYR A 46 -15.15 -1.66 -7.06
CA TYR A 46 -14.99 -2.49 -5.88
C TYR A 46 -15.89 -2.00 -4.73
N LYS A 47 -16.62 -2.91 -4.09
CA LYS A 47 -17.50 -2.63 -2.94
C LYS A 47 -16.94 -3.22 -1.66
N LYS A 48 -17.04 -2.49 -0.56
CA LYS A 48 -16.55 -2.94 0.74
C LYS A 48 -17.26 -4.23 1.17
N SER A 49 -16.49 -5.18 1.71
CA SER A 49 -16.92 -6.57 1.96
C SER A 49 -17.45 -6.82 3.38
N GLY A 50 -17.58 -5.77 4.19
CA GLY A 50 -17.94 -5.83 5.61
C GLY A 50 -17.62 -4.52 6.33
N PRO A 51 -17.84 -4.43 7.65
CA PRO A 51 -17.43 -3.25 8.41
C PRO A 51 -15.91 -3.08 8.31
N ALA A 52 -15.46 -1.86 8.00
CA ALA A 52 -14.04 -1.55 8.04
C ALA A 52 -13.49 -1.75 9.46
N SER A 53 -12.18 -1.99 9.58
CA SER A 53 -11.55 -1.74 10.88
C SER A 53 -11.75 -0.25 11.18
N ALA A 54 -12.43 0.06 12.29
CA ALA A 54 -12.57 1.43 12.73
C ALA A 54 -11.17 2.03 12.91
N PRO A 55 -10.98 3.34 12.65
CA PRO A 55 -9.75 4.02 13.05
C PRO A 55 -9.47 3.70 14.51
N GLY A 56 -8.38 2.99 14.75
CA GLY A 56 -8.14 2.32 16.03
C GLY A 56 -6.78 2.67 16.59
N GLU A 57 -6.72 2.78 17.92
CA GLU A 57 -5.45 2.84 18.61
C GLU A 57 -4.63 1.59 18.30
N LEU A 58 -3.40 1.81 17.88
CA LEU A 58 -2.46 0.75 17.56
C LEU A 58 -2.03 0.01 18.83
N ASN A 59 -1.99 -1.33 18.76
CA ASN A 59 -1.30 -2.13 19.78
C ASN A 59 0.23 -1.89 19.71
N ALA A 60 0.99 -2.41 20.68
CA ALA A 60 2.43 -2.16 20.77
C ALA A 60 3.21 -2.61 19.52
N GLU A 61 2.84 -3.75 18.93
CA GLU A 61 3.46 -4.27 17.71
C GLU A 61 3.18 -3.33 16.52
N GLN A 62 1.92 -2.94 16.35
CA GLN A 62 1.50 -2.03 15.28
C GLN A 62 2.13 -0.63 15.43
N LYS A 63 2.31 -0.14 16.67
CA LYS A 63 3.04 1.12 16.94
C LYS A 63 4.50 1.02 16.50
N ASN A 64 5.17 -0.09 16.83
CA ASN A 64 6.55 -0.32 16.40
C ASN A 64 6.66 -0.43 14.88
N GLU A 65 5.70 -1.08 14.23
CA GLU A 65 5.65 -1.14 12.77
C GLU A 65 5.47 0.24 12.14
N ALA A 66 4.54 1.05 12.67
CA ALA A 66 4.29 2.40 12.18
C ALA A 66 5.50 3.31 12.36
N ALA A 67 6.16 3.25 13.52
CA ALA A 67 7.42 3.95 13.78
C ALA A 67 8.54 3.46 12.85
N GLY A 68 8.61 2.15 12.58
CA GLY A 68 9.58 1.55 11.66
C GLY A 68 9.43 1.99 10.21
N VAL A 69 8.24 2.49 9.83
CA VAL A 69 8.00 3.13 8.52
C VAL A 69 7.93 4.65 8.61
N GLY A 70 8.30 5.26 9.74
CA GLY A 70 8.42 6.71 9.89
C GLY A 70 7.12 7.47 10.12
N VAL A 71 6.03 6.79 10.51
CA VAL A 71 4.75 7.43 10.86
C VAL A 71 4.67 7.61 12.37
N ASN A 72 4.72 8.86 12.84
CA ASN A 72 4.60 9.19 14.25
C ASN A 72 3.12 9.38 14.63
N ASN A 73 2.79 9.12 15.91
CA ASN A 73 1.43 9.25 16.43
C ASN A 73 0.38 8.48 15.60
N ALA A 74 0.79 7.34 15.07
CA ALA A 74 0.07 6.65 14.02
C ALA A 74 -1.26 6.06 14.50
N GLN A 75 -2.26 6.17 13.62
CA GLN A 75 -3.49 5.40 13.64
C GLN A 75 -3.58 4.58 12.35
N ALA A 76 -4.29 3.45 12.39
CA ALA A 76 -4.49 2.60 11.22
C ALA A 76 -5.95 2.55 10.78
N VAL A 77 -6.12 2.32 9.48
CA VAL A 77 -7.39 1.94 8.87
C VAL A 77 -7.12 0.82 7.87
N SER A 78 -8.07 -0.10 7.71
CA SER A 78 -8.02 -1.09 6.63
C SER A 78 -9.40 -1.35 6.04
N GLY A 79 -9.40 -1.80 4.79
CA GLY A 79 -10.62 -2.16 4.07
C GLY A 79 -10.37 -3.32 3.12
N ILE A 80 -11.35 -4.21 3.02
CA ILE A 80 -11.38 -5.28 2.03
C ILE A 80 -12.56 -5.01 1.11
N TYR A 81 -12.30 -4.98 -0.20
CA TYR A 81 -13.30 -4.70 -1.21
C TYR A 81 -13.34 -5.82 -2.25
N ASN A 82 -14.55 -6.19 -2.65
CA ASN A 82 -14.80 -7.21 -3.64
C ASN A 82 -15.21 -6.53 -4.94
N ALA A 83 -14.67 -7.00 -6.07
CA ALA A 83 -15.22 -6.67 -7.37
C ALA A 83 -16.66 -7.21 -7.48
N ALA A 84 -17.47 -6.58 -8.32
CA ALA A 84 -18.83 -7.02 -8.59
C ALA A 84 -18.86 -8.51 -8.97
N SER A 85 -19.76 -9.27 -8.35
CA SER A 85 -19.93 -10.69 -8.64
C SER A 85 -20.30 -10.89 -10.11
N THR A 86 -19.72 -11.92 -10.74
CA THR A 86 -20.18 -12.40 -12.05
C THR A 86 -21.52 -13.14 -11.95
N ASP A 87 -21.95 -13.48 -10.74
CA ASP A 87 -23.22 -14.14 -10.41
C ASP A 87 -23.92 -13.37 -9.25
N PRO A 88 -24.82 -12.42 -9.56
CA PRO A 88 -25.46 -11.58 -8.55
C PRO A 88 -26.35 -12.36 -7.55
N GLY A 89 -26.62 -13.66 -7.80
CA GLY A 89 -27.41 -14.52 -6.91
C GLY A 89 -26.61 -15.28 -5.86
N ASP A 90 -25.27 -15.27 -5.94
CA ASP A 90 -24.40 -15.98 -5.01
C ASP A 90 -23.31 -15.05 -4.43
N PRO A 91 -23.51 -14.50 -3.21
CA PRO A 91 -22.54 -13.65 -2.53
C PRO A 91 -21.18 -14.33 -2.28
N ALA A 92 -21.12 -15.67 -2.28
CA ALA A 92 -19.88 -16.42 -2.12
C ALA A 92 -19.02 -16.43 -3.39
N LYS A 93 -19.60 -16.08 -4.55
CA LYS A 93 -18.89 -15.92 -5.82
C LYS A 93 -18.45 -14.47 -5.99
N VAL A 94 -17.59 -14.00 -5.08
CA VAL A 94 -16.83 -12.74 -5.25
C VAL A 94 -16.25 -12.73 -6.67
N GLY A 95 -16.32 -11.60 -7.39
CA GLY A 95 -15.98 -11.43 -8.81
C GLY A 95 -14.51 -11.65 -9.19
N GLY A 96 -13.88 -12.70 -8.67
CA GLY A 96 -12.49 -13.09 -8.87
C GLY A 96 -11.49 -12.17 -8.18
N LYS A 97 -11.75 -10.86 -8.10
CA LYS A 97 -10.79 -9.87 -7.59
C LYS A 97 -11.18 -9.31 -6.23
N ARG A 98 -10.18 -9.21 -5.36
CA ARG A 98 -10.26 -8.56 -4.05
C ARG A 98 -9.23 -7.46 -3.94
N LEU A 99 -9.69 -6.23 -3.74
CA LEU A 99 -8.85 -5.08 -3.40
C LEU A 99 -8.68 -5.04 -1.88
N ILE A 100 -7.44 -4.91 -1.43
CA ILE A 100 -7.08 -4.75 -0.03
C ILE A 100 -6.46 -3.36 0.13
N PHE A 101 -6.91 -2.63 1.13
CA PHE A 101 -6.39 -1.32 1.53
C PHE A 101 -5.89 -1.39 2.97
N ASP A 102 -4.65 -0.99 3.20
CA ASP A 102 -4.08 -0.75 4.53
C ASP A 102 -3.51 0.68 4.55
N GLY A 103 -3.92 1.47 5.54
CA GLY A 103 -3.50 2.86 5.70
C GLY A 103 -3.02 3.16 7.11
N LEU A 104 -2.01 4.04 7.19
CA LEU A 104 -1.54 4.70 8.39
C LEU A 104 -1.70 6.21 8.23
N TYR A 105 -2.12 6.90 9.28
CA TYR A 105 -2.11 8.36 9.31
C TYR A 105 -1.57 8.87 10.65
N GLY A 106 -0.92 10.02 10.61
CA GLY A 106 -0.14 10.59 11.71
C GLY A 106 0.83 11.66 11.18
N ASP A 107 1.92 11.92 11.87
CA ASP A 107 2.95 12.85 11.39
C ASP A 107 4.02 12.09 10.59
N ILE A 108 4.22 12.46 9.33
CA ILE A 108 5.22 11.86 8.44
C ILE A 108 6.23 12.94 8.02
N PRO A 109 7.37 13.07 8.73
CA PRO A 109 8.34 14.13 8.44
C PRO A 109 9.05 13.97 7.10
N ASP A 110 9.25 12.73 6.66
CA ASP A 110 9.90 12.39 5.40
C ASP A 110 9.07 11.35 4.62
N PRO A 111 8.16 11.81 3.75
CA PRO A 111 7.30 10.92 2.97
C PRO A 111 8.07 9.95 2.06
N ALA A 112 9.23 10.36 1.53
CA ALA A 112 10.04 9.52 0.65
C ALA A 112 10.63 8.34 1.41
N THR A 113 11.29 8.62 2.55
CA THR A 113 11.83 7.59 3.43
C THR A 113 10.73 6.69 3.99
N ALA A 114 9.56 7.24 4.33
CA ALA A 114 8.43 6.44 4.80
C ALA A 114 7.94 5.45 3.73
N LEU A 115 7.87 5.88 2.47
CA LEU A 115 7.48 5.03 1.35
C LEU A 115 8.53 3.95 1.05
N ASP A 116 9.81 4.29 1.10
CA ASP A 116 10.90 3.31 0.95
C ASP A 116 10.88 2.27 2.05
N ASN A 117 10.70 2.69 3.30
CA ASN A 117 10.57 1.79 4.43
C ASN A 117 9.33 0.92 4.34
N TYR A 118 8.21 1.42 3.79
CA TYR A 118 7.03 0.62 3.53
C TYR A 118 7.39 -0.57 2.63
N PHE A 119 7.96 -0.32 1.44
CA PHE A 119 8.39 -1.36 0.50
C PHE A 119 9.55 -2.23 1.03
N ALA A 120 10.40 -1.69 1.90
CA ALA A 120 11.40 -2.48 2.64
C ALA A 120 10.76 -3.60 3.48
N ASN A 121 9.51 -3.39 3.91
CA ASN A 121 8.81 -4.23 4.88
C ASN A 121 7.53 -4.93 4.34
N ILE A 122 7.09 -4.70 3.10
CA ILE A 122 5.81 -5.24 2.59
C ILE A 122 5.68 -6.77 2.68
N THR A 123 6.77 -7.52 2.57
CA THR A 123 6.74 -8.99 2.67
C THR A 123 6.79 -9.50 4.11
N LYS A 124 7.09 -8.64 5.10
CA LYS A 124 7.10 -9.01 6.52
C LYS A 124 5.68 -9.19 7.07
N LYS A 125 4.69 -8.49 6.51
CA LYS A 125 3.32 -8.46 7.05
C LYS A 125 2.44 -9.65 6.64
N GLY A 126 2.87 -10.49 5.70
CA GLY A 126 2.06 -11.58 5.17
C GLY A 126 0.74 -11.10 4.56
N LEU A 127 -0.04 -12.01 3.98
CA LEU A 127 -1.42 -11.71 3.59
C LEU A 127 -2.28 -11.76 4.86
N LYS A 128 -2.84 -10.63 5.30
CA LYS A 128 -3.75 -10.62 6.45
C LYS A 128 -5.06 -11.35 6.10
N GLY A 129 -5.24 -12.51 6.72
CA GLY A 129 -6.48 -13.29 6.78
C GLY A 129 -6.28 -14.43 7.78
N ASP A 130 -6.74 -14.24 9.01
CA ASP A 130 -6.92 -15.23 10.10
C ASP A 130 -5.85 -16.32 10.33
N GLY A 131 -4.61 -16.07 9.91
CA GLY A 131 -3.47 -16.92 10.20
C GLY A 131 -2.19 -16.27 9.73
N LYS A 132 -1.14 -16.34 10.57
CA LYS A 132 0.22 -16.28 10.02
C LYS A 132 0.23 -17.26 8.85
N ALA A 133 0.66 -16.82 7.67
CA ALA A 133 0.62 -17.62 6.45
C ALA A 133 1.51 -18.87 6.62
N ARG A 134 0.98 -19.89 7.29
CA ARG A 134 1.63 -21.17 7.53
C ARG A 134 1.83 -21.77 6.14
N GLY A 135 3.08 -21.79 5.70
CA GLY A 135 3.42 -22.40 4.43
C GLY A 135 3.41 -21.50 3.20
N LEU A 136 3.38 -20.16 3.33
CA LEU A 136 3.57 -19.25 2.19
C LEU A 136 4.80 -18.35 2.40
N LYS A 137 5.59 -18.23 1.33
CA LYS A 137 6.74 -17.32 1.25
C LYS A 137 6.41 -16.17 0.30
N LEU A 138 6.60 -14.93 0.78
CA LEU A 138 6.47 -13.71 -0.01
C LEU A 138 7.85 -13.20 -0.42
N GLU A 139 8.03 -12.90 -1.70
CA GLU A 139 9.26 -12.36 -2.28
C GLU A 139 8.93 -11.10 -3.08
N ARG A 140 9.72 -10.03 -2.91
CA ARG A 140 9.59 -8.85 -3.76
C ARG A 140 10.20 -9.13 -5.12
N LEU A 141 9.55 -8.66 -6.17
CA LEU A 141 10.06 -8.74 -7.54
C LEU A 141 10.55 -7.36 -7.99
N GLY A 142 11.82 -7.30 -8.39
CA GLY A 142 12.47 -6.04 -8.78
C GLY A 142 12.55 -5.03 -7.64
N GLU A 143 12.81 -3.77 -7.99
CA GLU A 143 12.78 -2.63 -7.07
C GLU A 143 11.44 -1.86 -7.18
N PRO A 144 10.99 -1.18 -6.11
CA PRO A 144 9.81 -0.32 -6.20
C PRO A 144 10.01 0.80 -7.22
N ARG A 145 9.05 0.95 -8.14
CA ARG A 145 9.09 1.99 -9.18
C ARG A 145 8.16 3.12 -8.83
N ALA A 146 8.61 4.36 -8.99
CA ALA A 146 7.75 5.53 -8.89
C ALA A 146 6.72 5.52 -10.02
N VAL A 147 5.49 5.86 -9.69
CA VAL A 147 4.39 5.98 -10.66
C VAL A 147 3.62 7.27 -10.41
N LYS A 148 3.03 7.82 -11.48
CA LYS A 148 2.20 9.02 -11.41
C LYS A 148 0.91 8.78 -12.20
N PRO A 149 -0.06 8.03 -11.63
CA PRO A 149 -1.34 7.82 -12.28
C PRO A 149 -2.11 9.14 -12.45
N ASP A 150 -3.02 9.18 -13.41
CA ASP A 150 -3.81 10.37 -13.71
C ASP A 150 -4.60 10.85 -12.49
N GLY A 151 -4.57 12.17 -12.25
CA GLY A 151 -5.27 12.80 -11.13
C GLY A 151 -4.64 12.56 -9.76
N PHE A 152 -3.45 11.96 -9.68
CA PHE A 152 -2.68 11.82 -8.45
C PHE A 152 -1.63 12.93 -8.31
N GLU A 153 -1.87 13.86 -7.39
CA GLU A 153 -1.00 15.00 -7.09
C GLU A 153 -0.83 15.18 -5.58
N GLY A 154 0.27 15.83 -5.18
CA GLY A 154 0.51 16.23 -3.79
C GLY A 154 1.08 15.13 -2.88
N ALA A 155 1.44 13.97 -3.43
CA ALA A 155 2.03 12.84 -2.73
C ALA A 155 2.97 12.06 -3.64
N LEU A 156 3.79 11.19 -3.04
CA LEU A 156 4.62 10.21 -3.76
C LEU A 156 3.85 8.91 -3.91
N MET A 157 3.99 8.20 -5.04
CA MET A 157 3.49 6.84 -5.19
C MET A 157 4.55 5.93 -5.79
N LYS A 158 4.66 4.72 -5.24
CA LYS A 158 5.48 3.64 -5.79
C LYS A 158 4.67 2.37 -5.92
N CYS A 159 5.06 1.51 -6.86
CA CYS A 159 4.49 0.18 -7.06
C CYS A 159 5.60 -0.89 -7.13
N GLN A 160 5.29 -2.08 -6.63
CA GLN A 160 6.16 -3.24 -6.70
C GLN A 160 5.34 -4.53 -6.73
N ASP A 161 5.79 -5.52 -7.50
CA ASP A 161 5.15 -6.83 -7.52
C ASP A 161 5.68 -7.70 -6.37
N VAL A 162 4.76 -8.46 -5.77
CA VAL A 162 5.07 -9.48 -4.76
C VAL A 162 4.74 -10.84 -5.34
N LYS A 163 5.71 -11.75 -5.29
CA LYS A 163 5.53 -13.16 -5.60
C LYS A 163 5.21 -13.94 -4.34
N VAL A 164 4.26 -14.84 -4.44
CA VAL A 164 3.90 -15.80 -3.40
C VAL A 164 4.19 -17.20 -3.90
N THR A 165 4.83 -17.98 -3.04
CA THR A 165 5.16 -19.38 -3.28
C THR A 165 4.84 -20.21 -2.05
N SER A 166 4.62 -21.50 -2.22
CA SER A 166 4.52 -22.42 -1.09
C SER A 166 5.89 -22.57 -0.41
N ASP A 167 5.93 -22.45 0.91
CA ASP A 167 7.12 -22.72 1.71
C ASP A 167 7.35 -24.24 1.78
N LYS A 168 8.42 -24.68 1.13
CA LYS A 168 8.82 -26.09 1.01
C LYS A 168 9.22 -26.71 2.37
N ASN A 169 9.45 -25.89 3.39
CA ASN A 169 9.86 -26.34 4.73
C ASN A 169 8.71 -26.39 5.75
N ALA A 170 7.52 -25.93 5.37
CA ALA A 170 6.31 -26.10 6.16
C ALA A 170 5.58 -27.38 5.72
N ASP A 171 4.85 -28.01 6.65
CA ASP A 171 3.86 -29.05 6.34
C ASP A 171 2.71 -28.44 5.51
N THR A 172 3.02 -28.11 4.26
CA THR A 172 2.08 -27.59 3.28
C THR A 172 1.28 -28.77 2.75
N PRO A 173 -0.06 -28.73 2.82
CA PRO A 173 -0.89 -29.75 2.20
C PRO A 173 -0.50 -29.91 0.72
N LYS A 174 -0.45 -31.15 0.23
CA LYS A 174 -0.30 -31.42 -1.21
C LYS A 174 -1.41 -30.65 -1.95
N GLY A 175 -1.03 -29.64 -2.76
CA GLY A 175 -1.97 -28.71 -3.38
C GLY A 175 -1.89 -27.25 -2.89
N GLY A 176 -0.84 -26.87 -2.15
CA GLY A 176 -0.53 -25.46 -1.86
C GLY A 176 -0.51 -24.59 -3.12
N PRO A 177 -0.81 -23.28 -3.00
CA PRO A 177 -1.04 -22.43 -4.16
C PRO A 177 0.16 -22.47 -5.10
N ALA A 178 -0.14 -22.59 -6.39
CA ALA A 178 0.84 -22.38 -7.43
C ALA A 178 1.42 -20.97 -7.32
N GLU A 179 2.62 -20.77 -7.86
CA GLU A 179 3.30 -19.48 -7.84
C GLU A 179 2.38 -18.39 -8.39
N PHE A 180 2.01 -17.42 -7.55
CA PHE A 180 1.17 -16.30 -7.95
C PHE A 180 1.82 -14.98 -7.58
N GLN A 181 1.52 -13.95 -8.36
CA GLN A 181 2.02 -12.59 -8.14
C GLN A 181 0.85 -11.64 -7.94
N PHE A 182 1.10 -10.58 -7.17
CA PHE A 182 0.17 -9.47 -7.06
C PHE A 182 0.94 -8.15 -6.92
N PRO A 183 0.48 -7.08 -7.59
CA PRO A 183 1.06 -5.76 -7.43
C PRO A 183 0.63 -5.11 -6.11
N VAL A 184 1.57 -4.39 -5.48
CA VAL A 184 1.34 -3.51 -4.34
C VAL A 184 1.71 -2.09 -4.75
N CYS A 185 0.78 -1.15 -4.62
CA CYS A 185 1.04 0.26 -4.86
C CYS A 185 0.72 1.05 -3.59
N ALA A 186 1.64 1.92 -3.18
CA ALA A 186 1.48 2.73 -1.98
C ALA A 186 1.80 4.19 -2.24
N TRP A 187 1.12 5.07 -1.52
CA TRP A 187 1.40 6.50 -1.49
C TRP A 187 1.95 6.93 -0.13
N SER A 188 2.66 8.05 -0.13
CA SER A 188 3.08 8.74 1.09
C SER A 188 3.02 10.25 0.90
N ASP A 189 2.45 10.94 1.88
CA ASP A 189 2.47 12.39 2.04
C ASP A 189 2.79 12.78 3.49
N TYR A 190 2.73 14.07 3.84
CA TYR A 190 3.09 14.51 5.20
C TYR A 190 2.16 14.02 6.32
N SER A 191 1.02 13.39 6.01
CA SER A 191 0.09 12.88 7.02
C SER A 191 -0.42 11.47 6.82
N THR A 192 -0.27 10.89 5.64
CA THR A 192 -0.87 9.61 5.27
C THR A 192 0.09 8.75 4.49
N LEU A 193 0.19 7.48 4.89
CA LEU A 193 0.89 6.41 4.19
C LEU A 193 -0.14 5.31 3.94
N GLY A 194 -0.55 5.11 2.70
CA GLY A 194 -1.54 4.12 2.34
C GLY A 194 -1.06 3.19 1.25
N GLY A 195 -1.44 1.91 1.34
CA GLY A 195 -1.09 0.88 0.37
C GLY A 195 -2.34 0.13 -0.08
N ALA A 196 -2.36 -0.22 -1.36
CA ALA A 196 -3.37 -1.08 -1.91
C ALA A 196 -2.77 -2.20 -2.76
N ASN A 197 -3.46 -3.32 -2.80
CA ASN A 197 -3.14 -4.44 -3.66
C ASN A 197 -4.41 -5.16 -4.10
N VAL A 198 -4.34 -5.80 -5.27
CA VAL A 198 -5.45 -6.60 -5.80
C VAL A 198 -5.00 -8.05 -5.90
N VAL A 199 -5.74 -8.93 -5.22
CA VAL A 199 -5.57 -10.37 -5.34
C VAL A 199 -6.65 -10.91 -6.27
N GLU A 200 -6.23 -11.61 -7.32
CA GLU A 200 -7.13 -12.38 -8.16
C GLU A 200 -7.18 -13.81 -7.62
N LEU A 201 -8.34 -14.21 -7.10
CA LEU A 201 -8.56 -15.42 -6.31
C LEU A 201 -8.31 -16.69 -7.14
N ALA A 202 -8.66 -16.71 -8.42
CA ALA A 202 -8.42 -17.88 -9.27
C ALA A 202 -6.92 -18.07 -9.51
N GLN A 203 -6.17 -17.00 -9.79
CA GLN A 203 -4.71 -17.03 -9.94
C GLN A 203 -4.00 -17.25 -8.61
N ALA A 204 -4.55 -16.81 -7.48
CA ALA A 204 -4.00 -17.13 -6.17
C ALA A 204 -4.02 -18.64 -5.89
N MET A 205 -4.97 -19.39 -6.48
CA MET A 205 -5.05 -20.85 -6.35
C MET A 205 -4.28 -21.58 -7.46
N ASN A 206 -4.40 -21.12 -8.70
CA ASN A 206 -3.90 -21.81 -9.89
C ASN A 206 -2.55 -21.28 -10.40
N GLY A 207 -2.04 -20.22 -9.77
CA GLY A 207 -0.86 -19.49 -10.22
C GLY A 207 -1.19 -18.44 -11.27
N GLY A 208 -0.32 -17.44 -11.41
CA GLY A 208 -0.51 -16.35 -12.37
C GLY A 208 0.15 -15.04 -11.94
N LYS A 209 0.03 -14.01 -12.79
CA LYS A 209 0.67 -12.70 -12.55
C LYS A 209 -0.23 -11.69 -11.84
N GLY A 210 -1.49 -12.05 -11.56
CA GLY A 210 -2.47 -11.14 -10.99
C GLY A 210 -2.91 -10.07 -12.01
N VAL A 211 -3.23 -8.89 -11.51
CA VAL A 211 -3.56 -7.71 -12.33
C VAL A 211 -2.30 -6.87 -12.60
N SER A 212 -2.41 -5.87 -13.47
CA SER A 212 -1.29 -4.97 -13.78
C SER A 212 -0.99 -3.98 -12.63
N GLN A 213 0.24 -3.48 -12.56
CA GLN A 213 0.59 -2.41 -11.61
C GLN A 213 -0.18 -1.12 -11.92
N GLU A 214 -0.46 -0.85 -13.19
CA GLU A 214 -1.21 0.31 -13.65
C GLU A 214 -2.65 0.28 -13.12
N GLU A 215 -3.30 -0.89 -13.13
CA GLU A 215 -4.64 -1.08 -12.55
C GLU A 215 -4.64 -0.75 -11.05
N VAL A 216 -3.64 -1.26 -10.30
CA VAL A 216 -3.57 -1.00 -8.86
C VAL A 216 -3.14 0.42 -8.55
N ALA A 217 -2.26 1.04 -9.34
CA ALA A 217 -1.88 2.44 -9.19
C ALA A 217 -3.11 3.36 -9.34
N ALA A 218 -3.98 3.08 -10.31
CA ALA A 218 -5.23 3.82 -10.49
C ALA A 218 -6.18 3.66 -9.28
N LEU A 219 -6.34 2.44 -8.77
CA LEU A 219 -7.15 2.18 -7.56
C LEU A 219 -6.54 2.85 -6.32
N THR A 220 -5.21 2.86 -6.19
CA THR A 220 -4.49 3.55 -5.12
C THR A 220 -4.68 5.06 -5.21
N ALA A 221 -4.69 5.65 -6.41
CA ALA A 221 -4.99 7.06 -6.61
C ALA A 221 -6.44 7.40 -6.22
N GLU A 222 -7.40 6.55 -6.57
CA GLU A 222 -8.79 6.73 -6.16
C GLU A 222 -8.95 6.62 -4.64
N LEU A 223 -8.23 5.69 -3.99
CA LEU A 223 -8.13 5.61 -2.53
C LEU A 223 -7.52 6.88 -1.94
N TYR A 224 -6.42 7.39 -2.47
CA TYR A 224 -5.80 8.63 -2.01
C TYR A 224 -6.81 9.79 -1.99
N LYS A 225 -7.59 9.91 -3.05
CA LYS A 225 -8.62 10.95 -3.21
C LYS A 225 -9.82 10.74 -2.28
N THR A 226 -10.30 9.51 -2.12
CA THR A 226 -11.58 9.23 -1.44
C THR A 226 -11.46 8.84 0.02
N ALA A 227 -10.31 8.32 0.46
CA ALA A 227 -10.05 7.89 1.83
C ALA A 227 -9.56 9.04 2.72
N ARG A 228 -8.95 10.07 2.15
CA ARG A 228 -8.39 11.20 2.90
C ARG A 228 -9.49 12.15 3.40
N ARG A 229 -9.42 12.52 4.67
CA ARG A 229 -10.30 13.53 5.29
C ARG A 229 -9.44 14.57 5.98
N LYS A 230 -9.71 15.85 5.74
CA LYS A 230 -9.05 16.92 6.48
C LYS A 230 -9.55 16.88 7.92
N ALA A 231 -8.62 16.78 8.86
CA ALA A 231 -8.89 16.80 10.29
C ALA A 231 -9.39 18.19 10.74
#